data_AF-A0A1S4FP54-F1
#
_entry.id   AF-A0A1S4FP54-F1
#
_cell.length_a   1.000
_cell.length_b   1.000
_cell.length_c   1.000
_cell.angle_alpha   90.00
_cell.angle_beta   90.00
_cell.angle_gamma   90.00
#
_symmetry.space_group_name_H-M   'P 1'
#
loop_
_entity.id
_entity.type
_entity.pdbx_description
1 polymer ?
#
loop_
_entity_poly.entity_id
_entity_poly.type
_entity_poly.pdbx_seq_one_letter_code
_entity_poly.pdbx_strand_id
1 'polypeptide(L)'
;MNLNQDPIQYINLNNNARTVFLDVKPIYNEEKRKVSNGFNNRIGFPPISSRRVFGLESEFNTRSDIVYGTTKPIYNVLRMLGVFPFSRPSPGVTLFACASPAMAYCGVLFVTLMAYVIYITILRVHIVRTLEGRFEEAVIAYLFIVNILPVLIIPLMWYETRKVSSLLNQWVDFEAIYRKTAGRELELSFRTKALLIAILLPVLSCLAVIITHVTMVEFQLVQVIPYCILDTLTYMMGGYWYMTCETLSITANILAEDFQRALRHVGPAAMVSEYRSLWLRLSKLARETGSSTCYTFTFLCLYLFFIITLSIYGLMSQISEGFGIKDIGLAVTAFCSVGLLFFICDEAHYASFNVRTKFQKKLLMAELSWMNSDAQTEINMFLRATEMNPSSINLGGFFDVNRTLFKSLLATMVTYLVVLLQFQISIPDDSSMLVMHNMTGSYRE
;
A
#
# COMPACT_ATOMS: atom_id res chain seq x y z
N MET A 1 55.27 -34.18 25.74
CA MET A 1 54.09 -33.99 24.86
C MET A 1 53.72 -32.51 24.96
N ASN A 2 54.50 -31.68 24.27
CA ASN A 2 54.41 -30.22 24.24
C ASN A 2 54.34 -29.83 22.76
N LEU A 3 53.30 -29.11 22.35
CA LEU A 3 53.35 -28.37 21.09
C LEU A 3 52.82 -26.96 21.36
N ASN A 4 53.79 -26.05 21.31
CA ASN A 4 53.73 -24.62 21.51
C ASN A 4 52.89 -23.94 20.42
N GLN A 5 52.32 -22.82 20.81
CA GLN A 5 51.86 -21.73 19.95
C GLN A 5 52.99 -21.23 19.05
N ASP A 6 52.68 -20.92 17.79
CA ASP A 6 53.49 -20.01 16.97
C ASP A 6 52.58 -19.02 16.19
N PRO A 7 53.03 -17.78 15.92
CA PRO A 7 52.22 -16.69 15.40
C PRO A 7 52.45 -16.38 13.91
N ILE A 8 51.41 -15.80 13.30
CA ILE A 8 51.37 -14.86 12.16
C ILE A 8 52.61 -14.80 11.24
N GLN A 9 52.49 -15.36 10.03
CA GLN A 9 53.34 -15.03 8.87
C GLN A 9 52.58 -14.15 7.87
N TYR A 10 53.13 -12.97 7.62
CA TYR A 10 52.75 -12.08 6.52
C TYR A 10 53.28 -12.62 5.19
N ILE A 11 52.41 -12.80 4.20
CA ILE A 11 52.80 -13.04 2.80
C ILE A 11 52.29 -11.90 1.93
N ASN A 12 53.25 -11.12 1.41
CA ASN A 12 53.11 -10.13 0.36
C ASN A 12 52.64 -10.80 -0.94
N LEU A 13 51.50 -10.38 -1.50
CA LEU A 13 51.06 -10.78 -2.84
C LEU A 13 51.06 -9.57 -3.78
N ASN A 14 52.03 -9.67 -4.67
CA ASN A 14 52.41 -8.88 -5.83
C ASN A 14 51.23 -8.24 -6.60
N ASN A 15 51.32 -6.92 -6.79
CA ASN A 15 50.47 -6.10 -7.64
C ASN A 15 50.75 -6.41 -9.11
N ASN A 16 50.02 -7.35 -9.70
CA ASN A 16 49.94 -7.50 -11.16
C ASN A 16 48.60 -8.17 -11.55
N ALA A 17 47.53 -7.39 -11.51
CA ALA A 17 46.30 -7.69 -12.24
C ALA A 17 45.78 -6.39 -12.86
N ARG A 18 46.21 -6.13 -14.11
CA ARG A 18 45.67 -5.08 -14.97
C ARG A 18 44.17 -5.32 -15.16
N THR A 19 43.35 -4.44 -14.60
CA THR A 19 41.94 -4.28 -14.93
C THR A 19 41.81 -3.67 -16.32
N VAL A 20 41.79 -4.52 -17.35
CA VAL A 20 41.26 -4.17 -18.66
C VAL A 20 39.77 -3.93 -18.47
N PHE A 21 39.28 -2.68 -18.49
CA PHE A 21 37.95 -2.25 -18.96
C PHE A 21 37.53 -0.83 -18.55
N LEU A 22 38.37 -0.04 -17.89
CA LEU A 22 38.08 1.37 -17.60
C LEU A 22 39.32 2.24 -17.81
N ASP A 23 39.61 2.54 -19.08
CA ASP A 23 40.50 3.65 -19.41
C ASP A 23 40.10 4.22 -20.78
N VAL A 24 39.09 5.08 -20.78
CA VAL A 24 38.79 5.97 -21.92
C VAL A 24 39.07 7.38 -21.44
N LYS A 25 40.24 7.91 -21.80
CA LYS A 25 40.56 9.33 -21.64
C LYS A 25 39.70 10.15 -22.61
N PRO A 26 39.08 11.27 -22.17
CA PRO A 26 38.39 12.16 -23.08
C PRO A 26 39.42 12.92 -23.94
N ILE A 27 39.24 12.85 -25.26
CA ILE A 27 39.98 13.65 -26.24
C ILE A 27 39.47 15.10 -26.12
N TYR A 28 40.32 16.00 -25.62
CA TYR A 28 40.10 17.44 -25.63
C TYR A 28 40.46 17.97 -27.03
N ASN A 29 39.48 18.44 -27.80
CA ASN A 29 39.74 19.27 -28.98
C ASN A 29 39.59 20.74 -28.56
N GLU A 30 40.72 21.39 -28.32
CA GLU A 30 40.84 22.84 -28.30
C GLU A 30 40.71 23.35 -29.74
N GLU A 31 39.53 23.84 -30.13
CA GLU A 31 39.44 24.92 -31.10
C GLU A 31 38.03 25.53 -31.07
N LYS A 32 37.99 26.87 -31.01
CA LYS A 32 36.82 27.77 -30.94
C LYS A 32 36.22 28.03 -29.55
N ARG A 33 37.03 28.68 -28.71
CA ARG A 33 36.55 29.69 -27.76
C ARG A 33 36.91 31.07 -28.30
N LYS A 34 35.92 31.90 -28.62
CA LYS A 34 35.90 33.35 -28.32
C LYS A 34 34.56 33.99 -28.72
N VAL A 35 34.12 34.92 -27.85
CA VAL A 35 32.97 35.84 -27.94
C VAL A 35 31.64 35.18 -27.53
N SER A 36 30.89 35.59 -26.49
CA SER A 36 30.93 36.75 -25.60
C SER A 36 30.28 36.42 -24.24
N ASN A 37 30.76 37.09 -23.20
CA ASN A 37 30.19 37.14 -21.87
C ASN A 37 28.77 37.70 -21.83
N GLY A 38 27.98 37.19 -20.88
CA GLY A 38 26.92 37.93 -20.20
C GLY A 38 25.49 37.58 -20.60
N PHE A 39 24.83 36.70 -19.85
CA PHE A 39 23.41 36.85 -19.52
C PHE A 39 23.07 36.10 -18.22
N ASN A 40 22.75 36.88 -17.19
CA ASN A 40 22.17 36.42 -15.94
C ASN A 40 20.69 36.07 -16.13
N ASN A 41 20.24 35.06 -15.37
CA ASN A 41 18.90 34.80 -14.86
C ASN A 41 17.72 34.40 -15.78
N ARG A 42 16.99 33.41 -15.24
CA ARG A 42 15.60 32.98 -15.51
C ARG A 42 15.34 32.39 -16.90
N ILE A 43 15.15 31.06 -16.94
CA ILE A 43 13.97 30.35 -17.51
C ILE A 43 14.11 28.87 -17.11
N GLY A 44 13.08 28.33 -16.45
CA GLY A 44 13.02 26.93 -16.08
C GLY A 44 12.82 26.03 -17.30
N PHE A 45 13.63 24.99 -17.42
CA PHE A 45 13.34 23.88 -18.31
C PHE A 45 12.26 22.99 -17.65
N PRO A 46 11.13 22.68 -18.33
CA PRO A 46 10.25 21.63 -17.86
C PRO A 46 10.98 20.28 -17.97
N PRO A 47 10.64 19.27 -17.13
CA PRO A 47 11.26 17.97 -17.25
C PRO A 47 10.92 17.37 -18.62
N ILE A 48 11.95 17.09 -19.40
CA ILE A 48 11.84 16.40 -20.69
C ILE A 48 11.26 15.02 -20.40
N SER A 49 9.97 14.83 -20.72
CA SER A 49 9.35 13.50 -20.72
C SER A 49 10.15 12.58 -21.63
N SER A 50 10.45 11.36 -21.19
CA SER A 50 11.09 10.28 -21.97
C SER A 50 10.41 9.95 -23.32
N ARG A 51 9.27 10.59 -23.61
CA ARG A 51 8.47 10.48 -24.82
C ARG A 51 9.16 10.95 -26.11
N ARG A 52 10.14 11.85 -26.04
CA ARG A 52 10.76 12.45 -27.23
C ARG A 52 11.95 11.68 -27.80
N VAL A 53 12.51 10.71 -27.07
CA VAL A 53 13.70 9.95 -27.50
C VAL A 53 13.35 8.79 -28.44
N PHE A 54 12.09 8.34 -28.44
CA PHE A 54 11.60 7.27 -29.30
C PHE A 54 10.44 7.80 -30.13
N GLY A 55 10.65 8.06 -31.42
CA GLY A 55 9.65 8.63 -32.34
C GLY A 55 8.35 7.83 -32.43
N LEU A 56 7.47 8.02 -31.45
CA LEU A 56 6.24 7.26 -31.25
C LEU A 56 4.98 8.06 -31.61
N GLU A 57 5.09 9.24 -32.24
CA GLU A 57 3.94 10.16 -32.36
C GLU A 57 2.86 9.76 -33.39
N SER A 58 3.12 8.85 -34.35
CA SER A 58 2.19 8.66 -35.48
C SER A 58 1.25 7.44 -35.47
N GLU A 59 1.28 6.56 -34.46
CA GLU A 59 0.41 5.35 -34.42
C GLU A 59 -0.46 5.24 -33.15
N PHE A 60 -0.85 6.36 -32.53
CA PHE A 60 -1.50 6.38 -31.22
C PHE A 60 -3.05 6.36 -31.22
N ASN A 61 -3.71 5.93 -32.30
CA ASN A 61 -5.19 6.04 -32.37
C ASN A 61 -5.98 4.93 -31.67
N THR A 62 -5.32 3.99 -30.99
CA THR A 62 -6.00 2.99 -30.14
C THR A 62 -5.22 2.75 -28.86
N ARG A 63 -5.18 3.75 -27.96
CA ARG A 63 -4.72 3.51 -26.58
C ARG A 63 -5.72 2.56 -25.92
N SER A 64 -5.31 1.31 -25.74
CA SER A 64 -5.99 0.40 -24.81
C SER A 64 -5.84 1.00 -23.41
N ASP A 65 -6.95 1.12 -22.69
CA ASP A 65 -7.01 1.62 -21.32
C ASP A 65 -7.63 0.50 -20.47
N ILE A 66 -7.09 -0.71 -20.62
CA ILE A 66 -7.73 -1.95 -20.14
C ILE A 66 -7.62 -2.02 -18.63
N VAL A 67 -6.44 -1.75 -18.07
CA VAL A 67 -6.19 -1.74 -16.61
C VAL A 67 -7.15 -0.77 -15.91
N TYR A 68 -7.25 0.46 -16.41
CA TYR A 68 -8.18 1.43 -15.84
C TYR A 68 -9.64 1.01 -16.08
N GLY A 69 -9.99 0.56 -17.29
CA GLY A 69 -11.34 0.12 -17.63
C GLY A 69 -11.86 -0.97 -16.70
N THR A 70 -11.00 -1.92 -16.33
CA THR A 70 -11.31 -3.04 -15.44
C THR A 70 -11.41 -2.60 -13.98
N THR A 71 -10.58 -1.66 -13.53
CA THR A 71 -10.55 -1.16 -12.13
C THR A 71 -11.44 0.08 -11.88
N LYS A 72 -12.02 0.65 -12.94
CA LYS A 72 -12.85 1.86 -12.94
C LYS A 72 -13.92 1.93 -11.84
N PRO A 73 -14.67 0.85 -11.52
CA PRO A 73 -15.71 0.91 -10.49
C PRO A 73 -15.20 1.41 -9.14
N ILE A 74 -14.02 0.97 -8.70
CA ILE A 74 -13.43 1.38 -7.42
C ILE A 74 -13.00 2.84 -7.44
N TYR A 75 -12.34 3.27 -8.52
CA TYR A 75 -11.98 4.68 -8.70
C TYR A 75 -13.21 5.58 -8.69
N ASN A 76 -14.32 5.15 -9.28
CA ASN A 76 -15.56 5.93 -9.27
C ASN A 76 -16.11 6.13 -7.85
N VAL A 77 -16.15 5.09 -7.02
CA VAL A 77 -16.60 5.20 -5.63
C VAL A 77 -15.68 6.11 -4.83
N LEU A 78 -14.36 5.94 -4.94
CA LEU A 78 -13.39 6.79 -4.25
C LEU A 78 -13.44 8.25 -4.74
N ARG A 79 -13.77 8.49 -6.01
CA ARG A 79 -14.04 9.84 -6.53
C ARG A 79 -15.33 10.44 -5.96
N MET A 80 -16.40 9.64 -5.83
CA MET A 80 -17.65 10.07 -5.20
C MET A 80 -17.41 10.48 -3.73
N LEU A 81 -16.57 9.74 -3.01
CA LEU A 81 -16.14 10.04 -1.64
C LEU A 81 -15.13 11.20 -1.53
N GLY A 82 -14.75 11.84 -2.63
CA GLY A 82 -13.86 13.00 -2.63
C GLY A 82 -12.35 12.67 -2.45
N VAL A 83 -11.96 11.41 -2.55
CA VAL A 83 -10.57 10.95 -2.31
C VAL A 83 -9.65 11.27 -3.49
N PHE A 84 -10.16 11.17 -4.72
CA PHE A 84 -9.38 11.32 -5.96
C PHE A 84 -9.74 12.56 -6.77
N PRO A 85 -9.03 13.68 -6.59
CA PRO A 85 -9.22 14.93 -7.34
C PRO A 85 -8.53 14.95 -8.71
N PHE A 86 -8.49 13.83 -9.46
CA PHE A 86 -7.94 13.81 -10.81
C PHE A 86 -9.03 13.84 -11.89
N SER A 87 -8.67 14.41 -13.04
CA SER A 87 -9.51 14.46 -14.24
C SER A 87 -8.88 13.63 -15.35
N ARG A 88 -9.73 12.97 -16.15
CA ARG A 88 -9.29 12.23 -17.34
C ARG A 88 -9.92 12.86 -18.58
N PRO A 89 -9.22 13.80 -19.24
CA PRO A 89 -9.75 14.49 -20.43
C PRO A 89 -9.83 13.55 -21.65
N SER A 90 -8.98 12.53 -21.72
CA SER A 90 -8.98 11.54 -22.78
C SER A 90 -8.65 10.15 -22.21
N PRO A 91 -9.07 9.06 -22.88
CA PRO A 91 -8.62 7.70 -22.54
C PRO A 91 -7.10 7.62 -22.48
N GLY A 92 -6.59 6.98 -21.43
CA GLY A 92 -5.15 6.82 -21.20
C GLY A 92 -4.38 8.08 -20.80
N VAL A 93 -5.06 9.19 -20.46
CA VAL A 93 -4.40 10.39 -19.89
C VAL A 93 -5.09 10.79 -18.60
N THR A 94 -4.36 10.68 -17.50
CA THR A 94 -4.80 11.09 -16.16
C THR A 94 -4.00 12.29 -15.72
N LEU A 95 -4.69 13.41 -15.45
CA LEU A 95 -4.08 14.66 -15.03
C LEU A 95 -4.64 15.09 -13.67
N PHE A 96 -3.74 15.54 -12.82
CA PHE A 96 -4.07 16.22 -11.59
C PHE A 96 -3.68 17.69 -11.69
N ALA A 97 -4.65 18.57 -11.47
CA ALA A 97 -4.43 20.00 -11.33
C ALA A 97 -5.14 20.49 -10.06
N CYS A 98 -4.43 21.24 -9.22
CA CYS A 98 -4.98 21.80 -7.99
C CYS A 98 -6.16 22.75 -8.28
N ALA A 99 -6.07 23.52 -9.37
CA ALA A 99 -7.17 24.34 -9.87
C ALA A 99 -7.99 23.57 -10.91
N SER A 100 -8.74 22.57 -10.46
CA SER A 100 -9.65 21.80 -11.32
C SER A 100 -11.05 21.70 -10.71
N PRO A 101 -12.12 21.54 -11.54
CA PRO A 101 -13.48 21.33 -11.03
C PRO A 101 -13.59 20.09 -10.14
N ALA A 102 -12.81 19.04 -10.43
CA ALA A 102 -12.73 17.85 -9.61
C ALA A 102 -12.18 18.15 -8.20
N MET A 103 -11.11 18.95 -8.11
CA MET A 103 -10.57 19.38 -6.81
C MET A 103 -11.56 20.27 -6.05
N ALA A 104 -12.30 21.14 -6.73
CA ALA A 104 -13.32 21.97 -6.09
C ALA A 104 -14.45 21.12 -5.47
N TYR A 105 -14.94 20.11 -6.20
CA TYR A 105 -15.91 19.14 -5.68
C TYR A 105 -15.37 18.41 -4.44
N CYS A 106 -14.16 17.86 -4.52
CA CYS A 106 -13.52 17.17 -3.40
C CYS A 106 -13.33 18.12 -2.19
N GLY A 107 -12.96 19.37 -2.45
CA GLY A 107 -12.80 20.41 -1.42
C GLY A 107 -14.10 20.71 -0.69
N VAL A 108 -15.20 20.94 -1.41
CA VAL A 108 -16.52 21.18 -0.81
C VAL A 108 -16.96 19.98 0.02
N LEU A 109 -16.87 18.78 -0.53
CA LEU A 109 -17.25 17.55 0.16
C LEU A 109 -16.42 17.36 1.44
N PHE A 110 -15.11 17.56 1.38
CA PHE A 110 -14.23 17.47 2.54
C PHE A 110 -14.57 18.51 3.61
N VAL A 111 -14.82 19.77 3.23
CA VAL A 111 -15.21 20.82 4.20
C VAL A 111 -16.54 20.46 4.88
N THR A 112 -17.53 19.96 4.13
CA THR A 112 -18.80 19.52 4.70
C THR A 112 -18.63 18.33 5.66
N LEU A 113 -17.82 17.34 5.27
CA LEU A 113 -17.51 16.19 6.11
C LEU A 113 -16.76 16.60 7.38
N MET A 114 -15.76 17.48 7.26
CA MET A 114 -15.00 18.01 8.38
C MET A 114 -15.86 18.81 9.35
N ALA A 115 -16.74 19.68 8.85
CA ALA A 115 -17.67 20.42 9.70
C ALA A 115 -18.57 19.47 10.49
N TYR A 116 -19.04 18.40 9.85
CA TYR A 116 -19.89 17.41 10.50
C TYR A 116 -19.15 16.57 11.54
N VAL A 117 -17.94 16.15 11.20
CA VAL A 117 -17.02 15.43 12.10
C VAL A 117 -16.67 16.27 13.33
N ILE A 118 -16.38 17.56 13.15
CA ILE A 118 -16.07 18.48 14.26
C ILE A 118 -17.28 18.63 15.17
N TYR A 119 -18.48 18.80 14.61
CA TYR A 119 -19.73 18.87 15.37
C TYR A 119 -19.93 17.64 16.27
N ILE A 120 -19.76 16.43 15.71
CA ILE A 120 -19.88 15.18 16.48
C ILE A 120 -18.76 15.06 17.51
N THR A 121 -17.53 15.43 17.16
CA THR A 121 -16.39 15.36 18.08
C THR A 121 -16.62 16.25 19.29
N ILE A 122 -17.12 17.48 19.12
CA ILE A 122 -17.44 18.39 20.22
C ILE A 122 -18.51 17.78 21.12
N LEU A 123 -19.57 17.22 20.52
CA LEU A 123 -20.67 16.57 21.24
C LEU A 123 -20.17 15.35 22.03
N ARG A 124 -19.31 14.52 21.42
CA ARG A 124 -18.74 13.34 22.07
C ARG A 124 -17.73 13.70 23.14
N VAL A 125 -16.83 14.66 22.93
CA VAL A 125 -15.87 15.11 23.96
C VAL A 125 -16.60 15.65 25.19
N HIS A 126 -17.75 16.30 25.01
CA HIS A 126 -18.58 16.71 26.13
C HIS A 126 -19.10 15.51 26.93
N ILE A 127 -19.66 14.50 26.24
CA ILE A 127 -20.14 13.24 26.85
C ILE A 127 -19.00 12.49 27.58
N VAL A 128 -17.83 12.38 26.94
CA VAL A 128 -16.65 11.70 27.51
C VAL A 128 -16.14 12.39 28.76
N ARG A 129 -16.21 13.72 28.84
CA ARG A 129 -15.82 14.47 30.04
C ARG A 129 -16.80 14.34 31.19
N THR A 130 -18.06 14.00 30.90
CA THR A 130 -19.11 13.79 31.92
C THR A 130 -19.24 12.34 32.37
N LEU A 131 -18.58 11.40 31.69
CA LEU A 131 -18.52 10.00 32.09
C LEU A 131 -17.55 9.85 33.28
N GLU A 132 -18.08 9.84 34.50
CA GLU A 132 -17.43 9.30 35.70
C GLU A 132 -17.51 7.75 35.74
N GLY A 133 -17.51 7.13 34.56
CA GLY A 133 -17.76 5.71 34.38
C GLY A 133 -16.53 4.83 34.60
N ARG A 134 -16.78 3.54 34.85
CA ARG A 134 -15.75 2.48 34.87
C ARG A 134 -14.86 2.59 33.64
N PHE A 135 -13.57 2.28 33.83
CA PHE A 135 -12.51 2.39 32.82
C PHE A 135 -12.88 1.81 31.42
N GLU A 136 -13.76 0.81 31.36
CA GLU A 136 -14.26 0.20 30.11
C GLU A 136 -15.12 1.14 29.24
N GLU A 137 -15.95 1.97 29.85
CA GLU A 137 -16.77 2.95 29.12
C GLU A 137 -15.88 4.03 28.48
N ALA A 138 -14.74 4.34 29.10
CA ALA A 138 -13.75 5.22 28.53
C ALA A 138 -13.09 4.62 27.27
N VAL A 139 -12.77 3.31 27.27
CA VAL A 139 -12.18 2.63 26.09
C VAL A 139 -13.12 2.72 24.88
N ILE A 140 -14.41 2.47 25.11
CA ILE A 140 -15.46 2.57 24.10
C ILE A 140 -15.56 4.00 23.55
N ALA A 141 -15.56 4.99 24.44
CA ALA A 141 -15.54 6.40 24.07
C ALA A 141 -14.32 6.77 23.20
N TYR A 142 -13.13 6.29 23.55
CA TYR A 142 -11.92 6.51 22.75
C TYR A 142 -12.04 5.86 21.37
N LEU A 143 -12.62 4.66 21.27
CA LEU A 143 -12.80 3.97 19.99
C LEU A 143 -13.66 4.80 19.01
N PHE A 144 -14.69 5.51 19.49
CA PHE A 144 -15.47 6.43 18.66
C PHE A 144 -14.70 7.66 18.18
N ILE A 145 -13.80 8.20 19.01
CA ILE A 145 -12.93 9.32 18.59
C ILE A 145 -11.94 8.82 17.52
N VAL A 146 -11.45 7.61 17.67
CA VAL A 146 -10.42 7.03 16.81
C VAL A 146 -11.01 6.65 15.45
N ASN A 147 -12.26 6.16 15.40
CA ASN A 147 -13.00 5.91 14.16
C ASN A 147 -13.23 7.17 13.31
N ILE A 148 -12.93 8.37 13.81
CA ILE A 148 -12.95 9.62 13.04
C ILE A 148 -11.64 9.84 12.28
N LEU A 149 -10.53 9.28 12.75
CA LEU A 149 -9.19 9.48 12.17
C LEU A 149 -9.08 9.15 10.67
N PRO A 150 -9.84 8.19 10.07
CA PRO A 150 -9.82 7.97 8.63
C PRO A 150 -10.10 9.21 7.78
N VAL A 151 -10.68 10.28 8.35
CA VAL A 151 -10.84 11.57 7.65
C VAL A 151 -9.51 12.12 7.12
N LEU A 152 -8.38 11.79 7.77
CA LEU A 152 -7.03 12.17 7.36
C LEU A 152 -6.57 11.50 6.06
N ILE A 153 -7.19 10.38 5.65
CA ILE A 153 -6.89 9.70 4.38
C ILE A 153 -7.14 10.63 3.19
N ILE A 154 -8.18 11.45 3.25
CA ILE A 154 -8.57 12.34 2.13
C ILE A 154 -7.44 13.32 1.77
N PRO A 155 -6.93 14.18 2.69
CA PRO A 155 -5.85 15.11 2.37
C PRO A 155 -4.52 14.39 2.06
N LEU A 156 -4.24 13.25 2.71
CA LEU A 156 -3.06 12.43 2.37
C LEU A 156 -3.11 11.96 0.93
N MET A 157 -4.28 11.47 0.48
CA MET A 157 -4.48 11.04 -0.90
C MET A 157 -4.41 12.20 -1.89
N TRP A 158 -4.87 13.41 -1.55
CA TRP A 158 -4.71 14.57 -2.43
C TRP A 158 -3.24 14.92 -2.68
N TYR A 159 -2.41 14.82 -1.64
CA TYR A 159 -0.97 15.00 -1.77
C TYR A 159 -0.35 13.93 -2.69
N GLU A 160 -0.82 12.69 -2.57
CA GLU A 160 -0.33 11.53 -3.33
C GLU A 160 -0.93 11.39 -4.74
N THR A 161 -2.03 12.10 -5.03
CA THR A 161 -2.80 11.97 -6.29
C THR A 161 -1.97 12.23 -7.54
N ARG A 162 -0.95 13.11 -7.47
CA ARG A 162 -0.01 13.33 -8.57
C ARG A 162 0.75 12.05 -8.94
N LYS A 163 1.23 11.32 -7.93
CA LYS A 163 1.98 10.07 -8.11
C LYS A 163 1.05 8.98 -8.63
N VAL A 164 -0.16 8.86 -8.07
CA VAL A 164 -1.18 7.90 -8.53
C VAL A 164 -1.58 8.17 -10.00
N SER A 165 -1.75 9.43 -10.39
CA SER A 165 -2.06 9.80 -11.77
C SER A 165 -0.92 9.43 -12.73
N SER A 166 0.34 9.65 -12.30
CA SER A 166 1.53 9.23 -13.06
C SER A 166 1.60 7.70 -13.20
N LEU A 167 1.30 6.95 -12.14
CA LEU A 167 1.26 5.50 -12.14
C LEU A 167 0.22 4.96 -13.15
N LEU A 168 -0.98 5.54 -13.16
CA LEU A 168 -2.02 5.19 -14.15
C LEU A 168 -1.56 5.43 -15.59
N ASN A 169 -0.83 6.51 -15.85
CA ASN A 169 -0.28 6.78 -17.18
C ASN A 169 0.81 5.77 -17.57
N GLN A 170 1.64 5.35 -16.62
CA GLN A 170 2.67 4.32 -16.87
C GLN A 170 2.08 2.94 -17.15
N TRP A 171 0.90 2.62 -16.59
CA TRP A 171 0.16 1.42 -16.96
C TRP A 171 -0.26 1.42 -18.43
N VAL A 172 -0.71 2.57 -18.95
CA VAL A 172 -1.06 2.72 -20.37
C VAL A 172 0.17 2.55 -21.26
N ASP A 173 1.31 3.12 -20.86
CA ASP A 173 2.57 2.93 -21.58
C ASP A 173 3.02 1.46 -21.55
N PHE A 174 2.81 0.77 -20.43
CA PHE A 174 3.09 -0.66 -20.30
C PHE A 174 2.20 -1.50 -21.23
N GLU A 175 0.89 -1.24 -21.27
CA GLU A 175 -0.05 -1.93 -22.17
C GLU A 175 0.36 -1.77 -23.64
N ALA A 176 0.75 -0.56 -24.04
CA ALA A 176 1.18 -0.27 -25.40
C ALA A 176 2.44 -1.06 -25.80
N ILE A 177 3.42 -1.18 -24.90
CA ILE A 177 4.64 -1.95 -25.15
C ILE A 177 4.35 -3.45 -25.13
N TYR A 178 3.52 -3.91 -24.19
CA TYR A 178 3.13 -5.32 -24.10
C TYR A 178 2.43 -5.78 -25.38
N ARG A 179 1.51 -4.97 -25.93
CA ARG A 179 0.84 -5.26 -27.21
C ARG A 179 1.83 -5.41 -28.36
N LYS A 180 2.88 -4.58 -28.39
CA LYS A 180 3.92 -4.63 -29.43
C LYS A 180 4.78 -5.89 -29.34
N THR A 181 5.18 -6.30 -28.14
CA THR A 181 6.06 -7.46 -27.93
C THR A 181 5.31 -8.80 -27.96
N ALA A 182 4.14 -8.88 -27.32
CA ALA A 182 3.39 -10.14 -27.23
C ALA A 182 2.42 -10.36 -28.41
N GLY A 183 2.18 -9.32 -29.22
CA GLY A 183 1.24 -9.38 -30.36
C GLY A 183 -0.23 -9.52 -29.97
N ARG A 184 -0.55 -9.44 -28.67
CA ARG A 184 -1.91 -9.56 -28.12
C ARG A 184 -2.19 -8.48 -27.09
N GLU A 185 -3.47 -8.19 -26.87
CA GLU A 185 -3.89 -7.25 -25.82
C GLU A 185 -3.80 -7.91 -24.44
N LEU A 186 -3.62 -7.10 -23.39
CA LEU A 186 -3.52 -7.59 -22.02
C LEU A 186 -4.92 -8.03 -21.54
N GLU A 187 -5.14 -9.33 -21.41
CA GLU A 187 -6.43 -9.92 -21.02
C GLU A 187 -6.67 -9.81 -19.50
N LEU A 188 -7.24 -8.70 -19.04
CA LEU A 188 -7.66 -8.49 -17.65
C LEU A 188 -9.18 -8.65 -17.50
N SER A 189 -9.64 -9.88 -17.25
CA SER A 189 -11.08 -10.23 -17.22
C SER A 189 -11.73 -10.18 -15.81
N PHE A 190 -11.27 -9.32 -14.91
CA PHE A 190 -11.78 -9.23 -13.52
C PHE A 190 -12.66 -8.00 -13.24
N ARG A 191 -13.27 -7.40 -14.27
CA ARG A 191 -14.12 -6.20 -14.10
C ARG A 191 -15.36 -6.49 -13.23
N THR A 192 -15.94 -7.68 -13.36
CA THR A 192 -17.07 -8.13 -12.53
C THR A 192 -16.68 -8.19 -11.06
N LYS A 193 -15.46 -8.64 -10.77
CA LYS A 193 -14.91 -8.66 -9.41
C LYS A 193 -14.73 -7.24 -8.86
N ALA A 194 -14.18 -6.32 -9.64
CA ALA A 194 -14.04 -4.92 -9.26
C ALA A 194 -15.40 -4.25 -8.98
N LEU A 195 -16.42 -4.56 -9.80
CA LEU A 195 -17.78 -4.07 -9.60
C LEU A 195 -18.41 -4.65 -8.32
N LEU A 196 -18.27 -5.95 -8.10
CA LEU A 196 -18.76 -6.62 -6.91
C LEU A 196 -18.13 -6.02 -5.65
N ILE A 197 -16.81 -5.81 -5.64
CA ILE A 197 -16.11 -5.15 -4.52
C ILE A 197 -16.64 -3.71 -4.33
N ALA A 198 -16.80 -2.94 -5.41
CA ALA A 198 -17.28 -1.56 -5.32
C ALA A 198 -18.73 -1.43 -4.77
N ILE A 199 -19.54 -2.50 -4.80
CA ILE A 199 -20.91 -2.50 -4.28
C ILE A 199 -20.99 -3.18 -2.92
N LEU A 200 -20.42 -4.38 -2.78
CA LEU A 200 -20.53 -5.17 -1.55
C LEU A 200 -19.72 -4.56 -0.41
N LEU A 201 -18.56 -3.96 -0.70
CA LEU A 201 -17.67 -3.46 0.34
C LEU A 201 -18.27 -2.25 1.09
N PRO A 202 -18.85 -1.23 0.41
CA PRO A 202 -19.60 -0.16 1.09
C PRO A 202 -20.79 -0.67 1.91
N VAL A 203 -21.55 -1.62 1.37
CA VAL A 203 -22.70 -2.21 2.08
C VAL A 203 -22.23 -2.92 3.35
N LEU A 204 -21.17 -3.72 3.26
CA LEU A 204 -20.59 -4.42 4.40
C LEU A 204 -20.06 -3.45 5.47
N SER A 205 -19.36 -2.39 5.08
CA SER A 205 -18.88 -1.37 6.02
C SER A 205 -20.03 -0.65 6.72
N CYS A 206 -21.06 -0.23 5.98
CA CYS A 206 -22.23 0.43 6.58
C CYS A 206 -22.96 -0.51 7.55
N LEU A 207 -23.12 -1.79 7.19
CA LEU A 207 -23.73 -2.79 8.09
C LEU A 207 -22.89 -3.00 9.35
N ALA A 208 -21.57 -3.08 9.24
CA ALA A 208 -20.68 -3.21 10.40
C ALA A 208 -20.82 -2.01 11.35
N VAL A 209 -20.81 -0.78 10.81
CA VAL A 209 -21.02 0.44 11.59
C VAL A 209 -22.40 0.47 12.25
N ILE A 210 -23.46 0.11 11.52
CA ILE A 210 -24.82 0.07 12.08
C ILE A 210 -24.90 -0.94 13.23
N ILE A 211 -24.33 -2.13 13.07
CA ILE A 211 -24.29 -3.15 14.13
C ILE A 211 -23.56 -2.57 15.36
N THR A 212 -22.35 -2.01 15.17
CA THR A 212 -21.57 -1.42 16.26
C THR A 212 -22.33 -0.30 16.99
N HIS A 213 -23.02 0.58 16.27
CA HIS A 213 -23.79 1.65 16.89
C HIS A 213 -25.11 1.21 17.53
N VAL A 214 -25.83 0.23 16.96
CA VAL A 214 -27.08 -0.30 17.55
C VAL A 214 -26.78 -1.09 18.82
N THR A 215 -25.64 -1.76 18.89
CA THR A 215 -25.21 -2.47 20.11
C THR A 215 -24.85 -1.55 21.27
N MET A 216 -24.82 -0.23 21.04
CA MET A 216 -24.47 0.78 22.05
C MET A 216 -25.69 1.59 22.52
N VAL A 217 -25.73 1.89 23.82
CA VAL A 217 -26.92 2.38 24.54
C VAL A 217 -27.34 3.82 24.15
N GLU A 218 -26.46 4.62 23.53
CA GLU A 218 -26.73 6.02 23.14
C GLU A 218 -26.94 6.21 21.63
N PHE A 219 -28.02 5.64 21.09
CA PHE A 219 -28.27 5.65 19.65
C PHE A 219 -28.96 6.94 19.17
N GLN A 220 -28.22 7.80 18.46
CA GLN A 220 -28.79 8.86 17.61
C GLN A 220 -28.42 8.61 16.14
N LEU A 221 -29.43 8.34 15.31
CA LEU A 221 -29.26 8.02 13.88
C LEU A 221 -28.42 9.04 13.12
N VAL A 222 -28.57 10.33 13.45
CA VAL A 222 -27.84 11.42 12.82
C VAL A 222 -26.33 11.22 12.98
N GLN A 223 -25.87 10.78 14.16
CA GLN A 223 -24.44 10.61 14.44
C GLN A 223 -23.78 9.44 13.69
N VAL A 224 -24.56 8.45 13.22
CA VAL A 224 -24.03 7.24 12.55
C VAL A 224 -23.56 7.53 11.12
N ILE A 225 -24.18 8.50 10.45
CA ILE A 225 -23.93 8.82 9.03
C ILE A 225 -22.44 9.06 8.71
N PRO A 226 -21.71 9.95 9.42
CA PRO A 226 -20.29 10.19 9.10
C PRO A 226 -19.41 9.00 9.45
N TYR A 227 -19.74 8.20 10.47
CA TYR A 227 -19.03 6.94 10.73
C TYR A 227 -19.19 5.97 9.56
N CYS A 228 -20.38 5.85 8.98
CA CYS A 228 -20.59 5.05 7.78
C CYS A 228 -19.73 5.53 6.61
N ILE A 229 -19.62 6.85 6.39
CA ILE A 229 -18.79 7.43 5.33
C ILE A 229 -17.31 7.14 5.56
N LEU A 230 -16.81 7.34 6.78
CA LEU A 230 -15.40 7.15 7.13
C LEU A 230 -14.98 5.68 7.14
N ASP A 231 -15.88 4.78 7.56
CA ASP A 231 -15.62 3.35 7.48
C ASP A 231 -15.65 2.86 6.03
N THR A 232 -16.63 3.32 5.24
CA THR A 232 -16.67 3.07 3.79
C THR A 232 -15.38 3.56 3.11
N LEU A 233 -14.87 4.73 3.48
CA LEU A 233 -13.59 5.26 2.99
C LEU A 233 -12.43 4.31 3.30
N THR A 234 -12.31 3.86 4.54
CA THR A 234 -11.26 2.93 5.00
C THR A 234 -11.29 1.62 4.21
N TYR A 235 -12.47 1.04 4.07
CA TYR A 235 -12.67 -0.20 3.34
C TYR A 235 -12.40 -0.05 1.85
N MET A 236 -12.92 1.01 1.22
CA MET A 236 -12.69 1.27 -0.20
C MET A 236 -11.23 1.53 -0.52
N MET A 237 -10.44 2.10 0.40
CA MET A 237 -8.98 2.17 0.25
C MET A 237 -8.33 0.78 0.26
N GLY A 238 -8.77 -0.12 1.14
CA GLY A 238 -8.35 -1.52 1.08
C GLY A 238 -8.75 -2.22 -0.23
N GLY A 239 -9.96 -1.96 -0.74
CA GLY A 239 -10.42 -2.44 -2.04
C GLY A 239 -9.57 -1.91 -3.20
N TYR A 240 -9.16 -0.64 -3.16
CA TYR A 240 -8.23 -0.05 -4.12
C TYR A 240 -6.87 -0.73 -4.10
N TRP A 241 -6.31 -0.98 -2.91
CA TRP A 241 -5.04 -1.69 -2.75
C TRP A 241 -5.12 -3.11 -3.31
N TYR A 242 -6.17 -3.82 -2.94
CA TYR A 242 -6.47 -5.18 -3.37
C TYR A 242 -6.43 -5.27 -4.89
N MET A 243 -7.23 -4.43 -5.59
CA MET A 243 -7.28 -4.48 -7.06
C MET A 243 -5.96 -4.09 -7.71
N THR A 244 -5.21 -3.17 -7.12
CA THR A 244 -3.91 -2.74 -7.66
C THR A 244 -2.88 -3.87 -7.55
N CYS A 245 -2.82 -4.55 -6.40
CA CYS A 245 -1.96 -5.71 -6.18
C CYS A 245 -2.38 -6.92 -7.04
N GLU A 246 -3.68 -7.16 -7.18
CA GLU A 246 -4.20 -8.22 -8.05
C GLU A 246 -3.86 -7.95 -9.53
N THR A 247 -3.99 -6.70 -9.99
CA THR A 247 -3.62 -6.31 -11.36
C THR A 247 -2.15 -6.60 -11.63
N LEU A 248 -1.25 -6.25 -10.69
CA LEU A 248 0.18 -6.58 -10.77
C LEU A 248 0.41 -8.09 -10.83
N SER A 249 -0.27 -8.84 -9.96
CA SER A 249 -0.16 -10.30 -9.87
C SER A 249 -0.57 -11.00 -11.17
N ILE A 250 -1.74 -10.66 -11.70
CA ILE A 250 -2.28 -11.25 -12.92
C ILE A 250 -1.39 -10.89 -14.11
N THR A 251 -0.99 -9.63 -14.23
CA THR A 251 -0.09 -9.18 -15.31
C THR A 251 1.25 -9.92 -15.25
N ALA A 252 1.83 -10.14 -14.07
CA ALA A 252 3.05 -10.92 -13.91
C ALA A 252 2.89 -12.36 -14.37
N ASN A 253 1.76 -12.99 -14.05
CA ASN A 253 1.47 -14.36 -14.48
C ASN A 253 1.31 -14.46 -16.00
N ILE A 254 0.55 -13.56 -16.60
CA ILE A 254 0.35 -13.48 -18.06
C ILE A 254 1.70 -13.28 -18.76
N LEU A 255 2.49 -12.30 -18.31
CA LEU A 255 3.81 -12.01 -18.88
C LEU A 255 4.73 -13.23 -18.81
N ALA A 256 4.73 -13.95 -17.68
CA ALA A 256 5.55 -15.14 -17.51
C ALA A 256 5.11 -16.31 -18.40
N GLU A 257 3.80 -16.47 -18.64
CA GLU A 257 3.27 -17.50 -19.54
C GLU A 257 3.61 -17.21 -20.99
N ASP A 258 3.47 -15.97 -21.42
CA ASP A 258 3.79 -15.57 -22.78
C ASP A 258 5.28 -15.65 -23.05
N PHE A 259 6.10 -15.26 -22.08
CA PHE A 259 7.53 -15.45 -22.16
C PHE A 259 7.90 -16.93 -22.31
N GLN A 260 7.32 -17.82 -21.50
CA GLN A 260 7.60 -19.25 -21.58
C GLN A 260 7.14 -19.85 -22.93
N ARG A 261 6.00 -19.40 -23.47
CA ARG A 261 5.53 -19.80 -24.81
C ARG A 261 6.45 -19.28 -25.90
N ALA A 262 6.90 -18.04 -25.82
CA ALA A 262 7.83 -17.43 -26.77
C ALA A 262 9.19 -18.14 -26.78
N LEU A 263 9.63 -18.72 -25.66
CA LEU A 263 10.87 -19.48 -25.57
C LEU A 263 10.80 -20.91 -26.16
N ARG A 264 9.62 -21.53 -26.25
CA ARG A 264 9.47 -22.90 -26.81
C ARG A 264 9.75 -22.97 -28.31
N HIS A 265 9.55 -21.86 -29.01
CA HIS A 265 9.98 -21.71 -30.40
C HIS A 265 11.37 -21.09 -30.36
N VAL A 266 12.37 -21.70 -31.00
CA VAL A 266 13.80 -21.29 -31.00
C VAL A 266 13.92 -19.77 -30.80
N GLY A 267 14.21 -19.36 -29.56
CA GLY A 267 14.01 -17.99 -29.14
C GLY A 267 15.14 -17.08 -29.64
N PRO A 268 14.87 -16.08 -30.49
CA PRO A 268 15.85 -15.05 -30.81
C PRO A 268 16.26 -14.33 -29.51
N ALA A 269 17.56 -14.06 -29.32
CA ALA A 269 18.06 -13.29 -28.17
C ALA A 269 17.35 -11.92 -28.04
N ALA A 270 16.91 -11.35 -29.17
CA ALA A 270 16.10 -10.14 -29.22
C ALA A 270 14.78 -10.26 -28.44
N MET A 271 14.05 -11.38 -28.58
CA MET A 271 12.78 -11.59 -27.88
C MET A 271 12.99 -11.68 -26.36
N VAL A 272 14.04 -12.35 -25.91
CA VAL A 272 14.39 -12.44 -24.48
C VAL A 272 14.65 -11.05 -23.89
N SER A 273 15.37 -10.20 -24.63
CA SER A 273 15.66 -8.82 -24.24
C SER A 273 14.39 -7.96 -24.14
N GLU A 274 13.44 -8.13 -25.07
CA GLU A 274 12.15 -7.42 -25.02
C GLU A 274 11.32 -7.81 -23.79
N TYR A 275 11.17 -9.11 -23.51
CA TYR A 275 10.46 -9.59 -22.32
C TYR A 275 11.16 -9.19 -21.02
N ARG A 276 12.49 -9.15 -21.00
CA ARG A 276 13.27 -8.59 -19.88
C ARG A 276 12.93 -7.12 -19.65
N SER A 277 12.81 -6.33 -20.71
CA SER A 277 12.43 -4.92 -20.62
C SER A 277 11.00 -4.73 -20.08
N LEU A 278 10.06 -5.57 -20.49
CA LEU A 278 8.69 -5.59 -19.97
C LEU A 278 8.66 -5.94 -18.49
N TRP A 279 9.38 -6.99 -18.09
CA TRP A 279 9.46 -7.38 -16.68
C TRP A 279 10.06 -6.26 -15.83
N LEU A 280 11.13 -5.60 -16.28
CA LEU A 280 11.73 -4.46 -15.57
C LEU A 280 10.72 -3.31 -15.38
N ARG A 281 9.87 -3.05 -16.37
CA ARG A 281 8.79 -2.05 -16.27
C ARG A 281 7.70 -2.50 -15.29
N LEU A 282 7.31 -3.76 -15.31
CA LEU A 282 6.34 -4.30 -14.35
C LEU A 282 6.88 -4.23 -12.91
N SER A 283 8.16 -4.57 -12.70
CA SER A 283 8.85 -4.42 -11.42
C SER A 283 8.97 -2.96 -10.98
N LYS A 284 9.11 -2.03 -11.92
CA LYS A 284 9.04 -0.58 -11.64
C LYS A 284 7.63 -0.19 -11.18
N LEU A 285 6.59 -0.62 -11.89
CA LEU A 285 5.19 -0.37 -11.52
C LEU A 285 4.86 -0.91 -10.13
N ALA A 286 5.32 -2.12 -9.77
CA ALA A 286 5.12 -2.69 -8.45
C ALA A 286 5.72 -1.81 -7.33
N ARG A 287 6.95 -1.33 -7.51
CA ARG A 287 7.61 -0.43 -6.55
C ARG A 287 6.93 0.94 -6.49
N GLU A 288 6.55 1.49 -7.64
CA GLU A 288 5.89 2.78 -7.71
C GLU A 288 4.47 2.76 -7.14
N THR A 289 3.75 1.63 -7.18
CA THR A 289 2.49 1.46 -6.45
C THR A 289 2.67 1.77 -4.97
N GLY A 290 3.62 1.11 -4.30
CA GLY A 290 3.88 1.34 -2.87
C GLY A 290 4.40 2.74 -2.58
N SER A 291 5.29 3.29 -3.42
CA SER A 291 5.82 4.65 -3.25
C SER A 291 4.78 5.75 -3.54
N SER A 292 3.81 5.47 -4.41
CA SER A 292 2.78 6.43 -4.80
C SER A 292 1.72 6.65 -3.72
N THR A 293 1.44 5.63 -2.91
CA THR A 293 0.44 5.67 -1.82
C THR A 293 1.07 5.38 -0.46
N CYS A 294 2.34 5.75 -0.31
CA CYS A 294 3.16 5.48 0.86
C CYS A 294 2.50 6.00 2.15
N TYR A 295 2.20 7.29 2.20
CA TYR A 295 1.70 7.93 3.42
C TYR A 295 0.32 7.41 3.79
N THR A 296 -0.54 7.22 2.80
CA THR A 296 -1.90 6.73 3.04
C THR A 296 -1.90 5.31 3.60
N PHE A 297 -1.12 4.38 3.03
CA PHE A 297 -1.08 3.00 3.54
C PHE A 297 -0.26 2.86 4.82
N THR A 298 0.74 3.71 5.06
CA THR A 298 1.40 3.76 6.36
C THR A 298 0.42 4.21 7.44
N PHE A 299 -0.33 5.29 7.19
CA PHE A 299 -1.38 5.75 8.09
C PHE A 299 -2.45 4.68 8.31
N LEU A 300 -2.92 4.04 7.23
CA LEU A 300 -3.95 3.00 7.30
C LEU A 300 -3.50 1.79 8.12
N CYS A 301 -2.27 1.31 7.93
CA CYS A 301 -1.72 0.20 8.73
C CYS A 301 -1.62 0.54 10.22
N LEU A 302 -1.17 1.75 10.56
CA LEU A 302 -1.08 2.21 11.96
C LEU A 302 -2.47 2.42 12.58
N TYR A 303 -3.40 2.99 11.82
CA TYR A 303 -4.79 3.16 12.21
C TYR A 303 -5.45 1.80 12.51
N LEU A 304 -5.31 0.83 11.61
CA LEU A 304 -5.85 -0.51 11.80
C LEU A 304 -5.22 -1.21 13.00
N PHE A 305 -3.89 -1.11 13.17
CA PHE A 305 -3.22 -1.63 14.37
C PHE A 305 -3.82 -1.06 15.66
N PHE A 306 -4.07 0.24 15.71
CA PHE A 306 -4.61 0.90 16.88
C PHE A 306 -6.09 0.53 17.14
N ILE A 307 -6.93 0.50 16.10
CA ILE A 307 -8.33 0.06 16.20
C ILE A 307 -8.44 -1.39 16.67
N ILE A 308 -7.64 -2.30 16.12
CA ILE A 308 -7.66 -3.70 16.52
C ILE A 308 -7.23 -3.81 18.00
N THR A 309 -6.16 -3.11 18.40
CA THR A 309 -5.66 -3.14 19.78
C THR A 309 -6.74 -2.69 20.76
N LEU A 310 -7.39 -1.55 20.51
CA LEU A 310 -8.46 -1.05 21.37
C LEU A 310 -9.69 -1.96 21.38
N SER A 311 -10.07 -2.52 20.23
CA SER A 311 -11.25 -3.37 20.13
C SER A 311 -11.05 -4.68 20.89
N ILE A 312 -9.90 -5.34 20.72
CA ILE A 312 -9.59 -6.57 21.47
C ILE A 312 -9.42 -6.28 22.96
N TYR A 313 -8.81 -5.16 23.31
CA TYR A 313 -8.69 -4.76 24.70
C TYR A 313 -10.07 -4.57 25.36
N GLY A 314 -10.98 -3.85 24.70
CA GLY A 314 -12.35 -3.65 25.20
C GLY A 314 -13.13 -4.96 25.34
N LEU A 315 -12.87 -5.96 24.48
CA LEU A 315 -13.45 -7.30 24.61
C LEU A 315 -12.84 -8.08 25.79
N MET A 316 -11.52 -7.97 25.99
CA MET A 316 -10.81 -8.69 27.05
C MET A 316 -11.13 -8.12 28.43
N SER A 317 -11.33 -6.81 28.55
CA SER A 317 -11.63 -6.18 29.85
C SER A 317 -12.95 -6.69 30.44
N GLN A 318 -13.93 -6.97 29.59
CA GLN A 318 -15.29 -7.38 29.99
C GLN A 318 -15.44 -8.88 30.26
N ILE A 319 -14.40 -9.68 29.98
CA ILE A 319 -14.50 -11.14 30.12
C ILE A 319 -14.78 -11.59 31.55
N SER A 320 -14.41 -10.76 32.56
CA SER A 320 -14.68 -11.02 33.98
C SER A 320 -16.10 -10.67 34.42
N GLU A 321 -16.77 -9.72 33.75
CA GLU A 321 -18.13 -9.27 34.10
C GLU A 321 -19.23 -9.98 33.29
N GLY A 322 -18.85 -10.64 32.18
CA GLY A 322 -19.72 -11.38 31.27
C GLY A 322 -20.02 -10.60 29.99
N PHE A 323 -20.34 -11.31 28.90
CA PHE A 323 -20.57 -10.68 27.58
C PHE A 323 -21.90 -9.92 27.54
N GLY A 324 -21.80 -8.61 27.29
CA GLY A 324 -22.93 -7.73 27.04
C GLY A 324 -23.24 -7.59 25.53
N ILE A 325 -24.34 -6.90 25.22
CA ILE A 325 -24.72 -6.59 23.83
C ILE A 325 -23.65 -5.69 23.16
N LYS A 326 -23.00 -4.80 23.93
CA LYS A 326 -21.92 -3.90 23.47
C LYS A 326 -20.69 -4.63 22.92
N ASP A 327 -20.41 -5.84 23.40
CA ASP A 327 -19.24 -6.62 22.99
C ASP A 327 -19.37 -7.16 21.57
N ILE A 328 -20.60 -7.36 21.09
CA ILE A 328 -20.86 -7.80 19.71
C ILE A 328 -20.32 -6.76 18.72
N GLY A 329 -20.55 -5.46 18.97
CA GLY A 329 -20.02 -4.39 18.14
C GLY A 329 -18.49 -4.32 18.14
N LEU A 330 -17.87 -4.51 19.31
CA LEU A 330 -16.41 -4.57 19.44
C LEU A 330 -15.81 -5.78 18.72
N ALA A 331 -16.45 -6.95 18.82
CA ALA A 331 -16.03 -8.18 18.15
C ALA A 331 -16.11 -8.06 16.62
N VAL A 332 -17.21 -7.50 16.11
CA VAL A 332 -17.37 -7.23 14.67
C VAL A 332 -16.28 -6.27 14.21
N THR A 333 -16.06 -5.16 14.91
CA THR A 333 -15.03 -4.16 14.58
C THR A 333 -13.62 -4.76 14.55
N ALA A 334 -13.27 -5.56 15.56
CA ALA A 334 -11.98 -6.26 15.63
C ALA A 334 -11.79 -7.23 14.45
N PHE A 335 -12.78 -8.10 14.20
CA PHE A 335 -12.71 -9.10 13.14
C PHE A 335 -12.56 -8.46 11.76
N CYS A 336 -13.38 -7.46 11.49
CA CYS A 336 -13.36 -6.64 10.30
C CYS A 336 -12.00 -5.96 10.06
N SER A 337 -11.46 -5.32 11.09
CA SER A 337 -10.19 -4.59 11.00
C SER A 337 -8.99 -5.53 10.84
N VAL A 338 -8.98 -6.67 11.53
CA VAL A 338 -7.96 -7.73 11.34
C VAL A 338 -8.03 -8.28 9.92
N GLY A 339 -9.23 -8.56 9.42
CA GLY A 339 -9.43 -9.03 8.05
C GLY A 339 -8.89 -8.04 7.01
N LEU A 340 -9.22 -6.74 7.17
CA LEU A 340 -8.74 -5.70 6.28
C LEU A 340 -7.20 -5.57 6.31
N LEU A 341 -6.60 -5.57 7.50
CA LEU A 341 -5.13 -5.50 7.65
C LEU A 341 -4.45 -6.74 7.05
N PHE A 342 -5.05 -7.91 7.23
CA PHE A 342 -4.58 -9.16 6.62
C PHE A 342 -4.60 -9.04 5.10
N PHE A 343 -5.71 -8.63 4.48
CA PHE A 343 -5.81 -8.49 3.02
C PHE A 343 -4.79 -7.49 2.45
N ILE A 344 -4.56 -6.36 3.13
CA ILE A 344 -3.55 -5.38 2.71
C ILE A 344 -2.15 -6.01 2.67
N CYS A 345 -1.78 -6.72 3.72
CA CYS A 345 -0.46 -7.35 3.83
C CYS A 345 -0.31 -8.58 2.92
N ASP A 346 -1.36 -9.37 2.78
CA ASP A 346 -1.38 -10.62 2.02
C ASP A 346 -1.28 -10.38 0.53
N GLU A 347 -2.11 -9.48 0.00
CA GLU A 347 -2.13 -9.19 -1.44
C GLU A 347 -0.86 -8.47 -1.90
N ALA A 348 -0.31 -7.58 -1.07
CA ALA A 348 0.97 -6.94 -1.37
C ALA A 348 2.12 -7.97 -1.41
N HIS A 349 2.09 -8.95 -0.50
CA HIS A 349 3.03 -10.06 -0.51
C HIS A 349 2.84 -10.93 -1.75
N TYR A 350 1.60 -11.28 -2.10
CA TYR A 350 1.25 -12.10 -3.26
C TYR A 350 1.69 -11.44 -4.57
N ALA A 351 1.43 -10.14 -4.73
CA ALA A 351 1.89 -9.36 -5.88
C ALA A 351 3.41 -9.33 -5.99
N SER A 352 4.11 -9.03 -4.90
CA SER A 352 5.58 -9.03 -4.86
C SER A 352 6.15 -10.42 -5.20
N PHE A 353 5.53 -11.48 -4.69
CA PHE A 353 5.93 -12.87 -4.94
C PHE A 353 5.71 -13.30 -6.38
N ASN A 354 4.60 -12.90 -7.01
CA ASN A 354 4.30 -13.25 -8.39
C ASN A 354 5.24 -12.54 -9.38
N VAL A 355 5.48 -11.24 -9.17
CA VAL A 355 6.37 -10.44 -10.02
C VAL A 355 7.81 -10.97 -9.95
N ARG A 356 8.27 -11.40 -8.77
CA ARG A 356 9.63 -11.92 -8.58
C ARG A 356 9.71 -13.44 -8.68
N THR A 357 9.34 -14.13 -7.61
CA THR A 357 9.65 -15.54 -7.39
C THR A 357 8.94 -16.46 -8.38
N LYS A 358 7.67 -16.21 -8.68
CA LYS A 358 6.92 -17.03 -9.63
C LYS A 358 7.42 -16.84 -11.06
N PHE A 359 7.75 -15.59 -11.42
CA PHE A 359 8.38 -15.28 -12.69
C PHE A 359 9.75 -15.97 -12.82
N GLN A 360 10.61 -15.85 -11.80
CA GLN A 360 11.92 -16.52 -11.74
C GLN A 360 11.82 -18.04 -11.90
N LYS A 361 10.87 -18.68 -11.20
CA LYS A 361 10.63 -20.12 -11.34
C LYS A 361 10.28 -20.51 -12.78
N LYS A 362 9.42 -19.73 -13.44
CA LYS A 362 9.06 -19.97 -14.85
C LYS A 362 10.25 -19.74 -15.81
N LEU A 363 11.10 -18.76 -15.50
CA LEU A 363 12.34 -18.49 -16.24
C LEU A 363 13.36 -19.63 -16.11
N LEU A 364 13.54 -20.19 -14.90
CA LEU A 364 14.43 -21.32 -14.64
C LEU A 364 13.92 -22.65 -15.22
N MET A 365 12.61 -22.79 -15.38
CA MET A 365 12.00 -23.97 -16.01
C MET A 365 12.12 -23.97 -17.54
N ALA A 366 12.67 -22.92 -18.15
CA ALA A 366 12.94 -22.91 -19.58
C ALA A 366 14.16 -23.77 -19.91
N GLU A 367 14.04 -24.65 -20.91
CA GLU A 367 15.13 -25.53 -21.35
C GLU A 367 16.20 -24.73 -22.10
N LEU A 368 17.27 -24.37 -21.39
CA LEU A 368 18.44 -23.66 -21.94
C LEU A 368 19.24 -24.48 -22.98
N SER A 369 19.08 -25.81 -22.96
CA SER A 369 19.87 -26.75 -23.78
C SER A 369 19.64 -26.60 -25.29
N TRP A 370 18.50 -26.06 -25.70
CA TRP A 370 18.13 -25.87 -27.11
C TRP A 370 18.32 -24.42 -27.61
N MET A 371 18.85 -23.54 -26.76
CA MET A 371 18.99 -22.11 -27.06
C MET A 371 20.40 -21.75 -27.55
N ASN A 372 20.47 -20.76 -28.45
CA ASN A 372 21.73 -20.18 -28.90
C ASN A 372 22.52 -19.56 -27.74
N SER A 373 23.86 -19.49 -27.86
CA SER A 373 24.76 -18.90 -26.85
C SER A 373 24.38 -17.46 -26.46
N ASP A 374 23.92 -16.67 -27.41
CA ASP A 374 23.50 -15.28 -27.19
C ASP A 374 22.21 -15.21 -26.37
N ALA A 375 21.29 -16.13 -26.62
CA ALA A 375 20.03 -16.21 -25.90
C ALA A 375 20.23 -16.76 -24.48
N GLN A 376 21.18 -17.69 -24.28
CA GLN A 376 21.62 -18.13 -22.95
C GLN A 376 22.25 -16.97 -22.15
N THR A 377 23.06 -16.12 -22.81
CA THR A 377 23.65 -14.93 -22.19
C THR A 377 22.59 -13.92 -21.76
N GLU A 378 21.59 -13.65 -22.61
CA GLU A 378 20.45 -12.79 -22.26
C GLU A 378 19.61 -13.38 -21.11
N ILE A 379 19.37 -14.69 -21.07
CA ILE A 379 18.68 -15.33 -19.92
C ILE A 379 19.49 -15.16 -18.63
N ASN A 380 20.81 -15.36 -18.68
CA ASN A 380 21.66 -15.15 -17.49
C ASN A 380 21.62 -13.69 -17.03
N MET A 381 21.64 -12.73 -17.97
CA MET A 381 21.45 -11.31 -17.65
C MET A 381 20.06 -11.03 -17.07
N PHE A 382 19.02 -11.71 -17.56
CA PHE A 382 17.67 -11.58 -17.04
C PHE A 382 17.55 -12.15 -15.63
N LEU A 383 18.04 -13.37 -15.39
CA LEU A 383 18.08 -13.99 -14.05
C LEU A 383 18.79 -13.07 -13.06
N ARG A 384 19.98 -12.56 -13.42
CA ARG A 384 20.69 -11.59 -12.59
C ARG A 384 19.87 -10.32 -12.37
N ALA A 385 19.19 -9.79 -13.38
CA ALA A 385 18.32 -8.62 -13.22
C ALA A 385 17.15 -8.89 -12.26
N THR A 386 16.59 -10.10 -12.26
CA THR A 386 15.52 -10.50 -11.31
C THR A 386 16.02 -10.69 -9.88
N GLU A 387 17.28 -11.10 -9.70
CA GLU A 387 17.90 -11.23 -8.39
C GLU A 387 18.26 -9.87 -7.80
N MET A 388 18.83 -8.98 -8.62
CA MET A 388 19.34 -7.67 -8.19
C MET A 388 18.25 -6.60 -8.03
N ASN A 389 17.07 -6.77 -8.63
CA ASN A 389 15.95 -5.82 -8.50
C ASN A 389 14.82 -6.40 -7.64
N PRO A 390 14.77 -6.12 -6.33
CA PRO A 390 13.62 -6.50 -5.53
C PRO A 390 12.38 -5.74 -6.04
N SER A 391 11.37 -6.47 -6.50
CA SER A 391 10.05 -5.93 -6.86
C SER A 391 9.09 -5.92 -5.66
N SER A 392 9.62 -5.83 -4.44
CA SER A 392 8.79 -5.75 -3.24
C SER A 392 8.06 -4.42 -3.21
N ILE A 393 6.76 -4.49 -2.87
CA ILE A 393 5.95 -3.31 -2.64
C ILE A 393 6.36 -2.73 -1.29
N ASN A 394 7.15 -1.66 -1.33
CA ASN A 394 7.58 -0.92 -0.15
C ASN A 394 6.85 0.43 -0.04
N LEU A 395 6.60 0.87 1.19
CA LEU A 395 6.05 2.20 1.45
C LEU A 395 7.21 3.16 1.70
N GLY A 396 7.73 3.76 0.62
CA GLY A 396 8.72 4.83 0.71
C GLY A 396 10.05 4.44 1.36
N GLY A 397 10.37 3.15 1.38
CA GLY A 397 11.57 2.61 2.03
C GLY A 397 11.49 2.43 3.54
N PHE A 398 10.35 2.75 4.18
CA PHE A 398 10.17 2.54 5.63
C PHE A 398 10.01 1.07 5.98
N PHE A 399 9.13 0.37 5.26
CA PHE A 399 8.92 -1.07 5.41
C PHE A 399 8.31 -1.67 4.14
N ASP A 400 8.53 -2.97 3.96
CA ASP A 400 7.84 -3.78 2.95
C ASP A 400 6.45 -4.19 3.45
N VAL A 401 5.42 -3.99 2.62
CA VAL A 401 4.06 -4.45 2.95
C VAL A 401 3.97 -5.93 2.62
N ASN A 402 4.04 -6.78 3.65
CA ASN A 402 4.03 -8.23 3.48
C ASN A 402 3.47 -8.97 4.71
N ARG A 403 3.36 -10.30 4.61
CA ARG A 403 2.93 -11.17 5.72
C ARG A 403 3.83 -11.07 6.97
N THR A 404 5.09 -10.66 6.83
CA THR A 404 5.99 -10.46 7.97
C THR A 404 5.58 -9.21 8.76
N LEU A 405 5.21 -8.12 8.08
CA LEU A 405 4.65 -6.94 8.72
C LEU A 405 3.39 -7.30 9.52
N PHE A 406 2.46 -8.05 8.92
CA PHE A 406 1.24 -8.51 9.61
C PHE A 406 1.55 -9.30 10.88
N LYS A 407 2.43 -10.30 10.79
CA LYS A 407 2.85 -11.09 11.96
C LYS A 407 3.52 -10.22 13.03
N SER A 408 4.38 -9.29 12.63
CA SER A 408 5.04 -8.38 13.56
C SER A 408 4.04 -7.49 14.28
N LEU A 409 3.08 -6.89 13.56
CA LEU A 409 2.04 -6.06 14.16
C LEU A 409 1.15 -6.85 15.12
N LEU A 410 0.75 -8.07 14.76
CA LEU A 410 -0.03 -8.93 15.66
C LEU A 410 0.76 -9.32 16.91
N ALA A 411 2.04 -9.68 16.78
CA ALA A 411 2.88 -10.01 17.93
C ALA A 411 3.01 -8.81 18.88
N THR A 412 3.33 -7.63 18.34
CA THR A 412 3.40 -6.38 19.10
C THR A 412 2.08 -6.04 19.77
N MET A 413 0.96 -6.22 19.07
CA MET A 413 -0.38 -6.01 19.63
C MET A 413 -0.65 -6.92 20.82
N VAL A 414 -0.36 -8.22 20.71
CA VAL A 414 -0.50 -9.18 21.81
C VAL A 414 0.36 -8.77 23.00
N THR A 415 1.61 -8.34 22.79
CA THR A 415 2.47 -7.82 23.85
C THR A 415 1.84 -6.62 24.56
N TYR A 416 1.32 -5.64 23.81
CA TYR A 416 0.66 -4.48 24.41
C TYR A 416 -0.62 -4.87 25.16
N LEU A 417 -1.44 -5.76 24.61
CA LEU A 417 -2.65 -6.24 25.26
C LEU A 417 -2.35 -6.93 26.60
N VAL A 418 -1.33 -7.80 26.65
CA VAL A 418 -0.92 -8.45 27.89
C VAL A 418 -0.51 -7.41 28.94
N VAL A 419 0.27 -6.40 28.55
CA VAL A 419 0.71 -5.34 29.46
C VAL A 419 -0.48 -4.52 29.96
N LEU A 420 -1.40 -4.12 29.07
CA LEU A 420 -2.60 -3.37 29.46
C LEU A 420 -3.50 -4.16 30.42
N LEU A 421 -3.66 -5.46 30.17
CA LEU A 421 -4.45 -6.34 31.02
C LEU A 421 -3.79 -6.55 32.38
N GLN A 422 -2.45 -6.67 32.44
CA GLN A 422 -1.70 -6.71 33.70
C GLN A 422 -1.89 -5.43 34.52
N PHE A 423 -1.83 -4.25 33.88
CA PHE A 423 -2.09 -2.99 34.57
C PHE A 423 -3.52 -2.94 35.12
N GLN A 424 -4.51 -3.38 34.37
CA GLN A 424 -5.90 -3.43 34.84
C GLN A 424 -6.07 -4.33 36.07
N ILE A 425 -5.52 -5.55 36.05
CA ILE A 425 -5.60 -6.48 37.20
C ILE A 425 -4.86 -5.92 38.43
N SER A 426 -3.81 -5.13 38.23
CA SER A 426 -3.02 -4.56 39.33
C SER A 426 -3.69 -3.40 40.07
N ILE A 427 -4.76 -2.81 39.51
CA ILE A 427 -5.51 -1.73 40.16
C ILE A 427 -6.53 -2.37 41.11
N PRO A 428 -6.42 -2.17 42.44
CA PRO A 428 -7.38 -2.74 43.37
C PRO A 428 -8.77 -2.13 43.14
N ASP A 429 -9.80 -2.96 42.94
CA ASP A 429 -11.18 -2.49 42.87
C ASP A 429 -11.55 -1.77 44.18
N ASP A 430 -12.29 -0.65 44.09
CA ASP A 430 -12.74 0.13 45.25
C ASP A 430 -13.54 -0.72 46.27
N SER A 431 -14.18 -1.79 45.82
CA SER A 431 -14.84 -2.80 46.66
C SER A 431 -13.83 -3.57 47.54
N SER A 432 -12.65 -3.90 47.01
CA SER A 432 -11.52 -4.46 47.76
C SER A 432 -11.00 -3.48 48.80
N MET A 433 -10.89 -2.19 48.46
CA MET A 433 -10.44 -1.15 49.39
C MET A 433 -11.45 -0.89 50.51
N LEU A 434 -12.75 -0.88 50.22
CA LEU A 434 -13.82 -0.77 51.23
C LEU A 434 -13.87 -1.98 52.17
N VAL A 435 -13.69 -3.20 51.63
CA VAL A 435 -13.61 -4.43 52.44
C VAL A 435 -12.35 -4.44 53.31
N MET A 436 -11.21 -3.98 52.77
CA MET A 436 -9.96 -3.87 53.53
C MET A 436 -10.06 -2.79 54.62
N HIS A 437 -10.71 -1.65 54.35
CA HIS A 437 -10.97 -0.60 55.34
C HIS A 437 -11.93 -1.06 56.45
N ASN A 438 -13.01 -1.77 56.10
CA ASN A 438 -13.94 -2.35 57.09
C ASN A 438 -13.28 -3.43 57.94
N MET A 439 -12.40 -4.26 57.36
CA MET A 439 -11.62 -5.24 58.13
C MET A 439 -10.63 -4.56 59.07
N THR A 440 -9.99 -3.45 58.68
CA THR A 440 -9.12 -2.69 59.61
C THR A 440 -9.87 -1.89 60.68
N GLY A 441 -11.13 -1.51 60.42
CA GLY A 441 -11.98 -0.83 61.40
C GLY A 441 -12.52 -1.76 62.50
N SER A 442 -12.76 -3.04 62.18
CA SER A 442 -13.29 -4.02 63.13
C SER A 442 -12.28 -4.55 64.16
N TYR A 443 -10.99 -4.23 64.03
CA TYR A 443 -9.94 -4.58 65.02
C TYR A 443 -9.64 -3.42 66.00
N ARG A 444 -10.47 -2.36 66.02
CA ARG A 444 -10.28 -1.18 66.86
C ARG A 444 -11.41 -0.87 67.84
N GLU A 445 -12.36 -1.77 68.03
CA GLU A 445 -13.34 -1.70 69.13
C GLU A 445 -13.07 -2.74 70.22
#